data_AF-A0A9W4UVQ1-F1
#
_entry.id   AF-A0A9W4UVQ1-F1
#
_cell.length_a   1.000
_cell.length_b   1.000
_cell.length_c   1.000
_cell.angle_alpha   90.00
_cell.angle_beta   90.00
_cell.angle_gamma   90.00
#
_symmetry.space_group_name_H-M   'P 1'
#
loop_
_entity.id
_entity.type
_entity.pdbx_description
1 polymer ?
#
loop_
_entity_poly.entity_id
_entity_poly.type
_entity_poly.pdbx_seq_one_letter_code
_entity_poly.pdbx_strand_id
1 'polypeptide(L)'
;MEEVVRTCEYCGKYSVHTFRYITISGYHIKKIITLICNNCHEERQLGKRLAARLVHDYDLRIRAWEADMLLRKNKIKKAEKKIKNALKDGPGHFFCLAMLAKCRMAAGDRDGATKIIMEIKRLHPDKDVQEVWEEVLGRVDSEDGTSGSKTSANESSRGSHKRDHYKVLGVSRTASQKEIKQKYRAMILRFHPDRNDSPDAAKILIRITEAYKVLSDPVSRRAFDRSN
;
A
#
# COMPACT_ATOMS: atom_id res chain seq x y z
N MET A 1 0.09 16.34 -11.09
CA MET A 1 -0.94 15.76 -11.98
C MET A 1 -0.18 14.80 -12.88
N GLU A 2 -0.64 13.57 -13.03
CA GLU A 2 0.01 12.53 -13.84
C GLU A 2 -0.91 12.20 -15.00
N GLU A 3 -0.39 12.23 -16.22
CA GLU A 3 -1.12 11.86 -17.42
C GLU A 3 -0.53 10.55 -17.94
N VAL A 4 -1.39 9.56 -18.19
CA VAL A 4 -0.99 8.28 -18.74
C VAL A 4 -1.73 8.12 -20.06
N VAL A 5 -0.97 8.04 -21.15
CA VAL A 5 -1.51 7.70 -22.46
C VAL A 5 -1.56 6.17 -22.56
N ARG A 6 -2.72 5.62 -22.86
CA ARG A 6 -2.92 4.19 -23.11
C ARG A 6 -3.60 3.99 -24.45
N THR A 7 -3.61 2.75 -24.94
CA THR A 7 -4.45 2.35 -26.05
C THR A 7 -5.83 1.96 -25.51
N CYS A 8 -6.87 2.53 -26.11
CA CYS A 8 -8.26 2.16 -25.90
C CYS A 8 -8.47 0.68 -26.23
N GLU A 9 -8.99 -0.09 -25.28
CA GLU A 9 -9.30 -1.52 -25.47
C GLU A 9 -10.47 -1.75 -26.43
N TYR A 10 -11.28 -0.73 -26.73
CA TYR A 10 -12.46 -0.84 -27.60
C TYR A 10 -12.20 -0.43 -29.06
N CYS A 11 -11.39 0.61 -29.30
CA CYS A 11 -11.17 1.16 -30.64
C CYS A 11 -9.69 1.17 -31.06
N GLY A 12 -8.77 0.73 -30.20
CA GLY A 12 -7.33 0.64 -30.48
C GLY A 12 -6.61 1.99 -30.59
N LYS A 13 -7.32 3.12 -30.48
CA LYS A 13 -6.74 4.47 -30.54
C LYS A 13 -6.25 4.95 -29.17
N TYR A 14 -5.46 6.01 -29.15
CA TYR A 14 -4.95 6.57 -27.89
C TYR A 14 -6.09 7.13 -27.00
N SER A 15 -6.05 6.76 -25.72
CA SER A 15 -6.85 7.33 -24.64
C SER A 15 -5.94 7.99 -23.62
N VAL A 16 -6.37 9.14 -23.09
CA VAL A 16 -5.62 9.91 -22.10
C VAL A 16 -6.31 9.77 -20.76
N HIS A 17 -5.57 9.26 -19.78
CA HIS A 17 -6.02 9.10 -18.41
C HIS A 17 -5.31 10.13 -17.54
N THR A 18 -6.05 11.07 -16.97
CA THR A 18 -5.49 12.08 -16.08
C THR A 18 -5.72 11.68 -14.63
N PHE A 19 -4.65 11.72 -13.85
CA PHE A 19 -4.63 11.42 -12.43
C PHE A 19 -4.19 12.66 -11.66
N ARG A 20 -4.83 12.92 -10.53
CA ARG A 20 -4.39 13.90 -9.54
C ARG A 20 -4.20 13.24 -8.21
N TYR A 21 -3.01 13.41 -7.67
CA TYR A 21 -2.75 13.08 -6.29
C TYR A 21 -3.35 14.19 -5.43
N ILE A 22 -4.25 13.82 -4.52
CA ILE A 22 -4.73 14.69 -3.47
C ILE A 22 -4.10 14.20 -2.18
N THR A 23 -3.44 15.08 -1.46
CA THR A 23 -2.95 14.76 -0.12
C THR A 23 -4.00 15.20 0.88
N ILE A 24 -4.60 14.24 1.59
CA ILE A 24 -5.51 14.55 2.70
C ILE A 24 -4.82 14.07 3.98
N SER A 25 -4.37 15.02 4.81
CA SER A 25 -3.78 14.76 6.13
C SER A 25 -2.69 13.68 6.14
N GLY A 26 -1.76 13.71 5.17
CA GLY A 26 -0.62 12.79 5.07
C GLY A 26 -0.83 11.56 4.16
N TYR A 27 -2.05 11.30 3.70
CA TYR A 27 -2.33 10.22 2.74
C TYR A 27 -2.27 10.74 1.30
N HIS A 28 -1.41 10.16 0.47
CA HIS A 28 -1.36 10.44 -0.97
C HIS A 28 -2.38 9.60 -1.72
N ILE A 29 -3.44 10.26 -2.19
CA ILE A 29 -4.58 9.62 -2.80
C ILE A 29 -4.58 9.86 -4.31
N LYS A 30 -4.47 8.80 -5.15
CA LYS A 30 -4.45 8.90 -6.63
C LYS A 30 -5.86 8.98 -7.22
N LYS A 31 -6.41 10.18 -7.39
CA LYS A 31 -7.73 10.40 -8.02
C LYS A 31 -7.62 10.33 -9.54
N ILE A 32 -8.45 9.52 -10.20
CA ILE A 32 -8.67 9.65 -11.65
C ILE A 32 -9.60 10.85 -11.87
N ILE A 33 -9.15 11.85 -12.63
CA ILE A 33 -9.95 13.03 -12.95
C ILE A 33 -10.71 12.82 -14.26
N THR A 34 -10.06 12.27 -15.28
CA THR A 34 -10.68 12.12 -16.60
C THR A 34 -10.12 10.90 -17.32
N LEU A 35 -11.02 10.11 -17.90
CA LEU A 35 -10.73 9.17 -18.97
C LEU A 35 -11.29 9.77 -20.25
N ILE A 36 -10.43 10.21 -21.16
CA ILE A 36 -10.83 10.82 -22.42
C ILE A 36 -10.35 9.93 -23.56
N CYS A 37 -11.29 9.26 -24.19
CA CYS A 37 -11.15 8.81 -25.56
C CYS A 37 -12.13 9.58 -26.43
N ASN A 38 -11.60 10.42 -27.31
CA ASN A 38 -12.42 11.27 -28.19
C ASN A 38 -13.12 10.48 -29.29
N ASN A 39 -12.75 9.20 -29.46
CA ASN A 39 -13.12 8.42 -30.64
C ASN A 39 -14.05 7.24 -30.33
N CYS A 40 -14.45 7.03 -29.07
CA CYS A 40 -15.30 5.93 -28.63
C CYS A 40 -16.30 6.41 -27.55
N HIS A 41 -17.56 6.01 -27.67
CA HIS A 41 -18.60 6.32 -26.70
C HIS A 41 -18.51 5.39 -25.48
N GLU A 42 -18.21 4.11 -25.69
CA GLU A 42 -18.09 3.08 -24.66
C GLU A 42 -17.01 3.41 -23.62
N GLU A 43 -15.82 3.82 -24.07
CA GLU A 43 -14.72 4.19 -23.16
C GLU A 43 -15.01 5.49 -22.40
N ARG A 44 -15.73 6.46 -23.00
CA ARG A 44 -16.20 7.65 -22.27
C ARG A 44 -17.21 7.28 -21.18
N GLN A 45 -18.12 6.36 -21.46
CA GLN A 45 -19.09 5.88 -20.46
C GLN A 45 -18.43 5.00 -19.39
N LEU A 46 -17.44 4.19 -19.75
CA LEU A 46 -16.59 3.48 -18.80
C LEU A 46 -15.83 4.46 -17.92
N GLY A 47 -15.27 5.51 -18.51
CA GLY A 47 -14.59 6.60 -17.82
C GLY A 47 -15.44 7.28 -16.77
N LYS A 48 -16.69 7.64 -17.12
CA LYS A 48 -17.67 8.21 -16.18
C LYS A 48 -17.99 7.24 -15.03
N ARG A 49 -18.20 5.96 -15.33
CA ARG A 49 -18.49 4.92 -14.33
C ARG A 49 -17.30 4.66 -13.39
N LEU A 50 -16.08 4.61 -13.92
CA LEU A 50 -14.86 4.45 -13.14
C LEU A 50 -14.61 5.68 -12.26
N ALA A 51 -14.80 6.89 -12.78
CA ALA A 51 -14.72 8.12 -12.01
C ALA A 51 -15.75 8.13 -10.87
N ALA A 52 -17.00 7.73 -11.14
CA ALA A 52 -18.04 7.61 -10.11
C ALA A 52 -17.68 6.57 -9.03
N ARG A 53 -17.19 5.38 -9.44
CA ARG A 53 -16.74 4.33 -8.51
C ARG A 53 -15.57 4.79 -7.65
N LEU A 54 -14.62 5.54 -8.21
CA LEU A 54 -13.49 6.09 -7.45
C LEU A 54 -13.93 7.17 -6.48
N VAL A 55 -14.83 8.08 -6.90
CA VAL A 55 -15.42 9.07 -5.99
C VAL A 55 -16.13 8.38 -4.83
N HIS A 56 -16.84 7.29 -5.09
CA HIS A 56 -17.48 6.48 -4.06
C HIS A 56 -16.47 5.81 -3.10
N ASP A 57 -15.39 5.21 -3.61
CA ASP A 57 -14.30 4.67 -2.77
C ASP A 57 -13.70 5.75 -1.86
N TYR A 58 -13.52 6.97 -2.38
CA TYR A 58 -13.01 8.09 -1.60
C TYR A 58 -13.95 8.56 -0.51
N ASP A 59 -15.24 8.67 -0.81
CA ASP A 59 -16.23 9.07 0.18
C ASP A 59 -16.23 8.09 1.38
N LEU A 60 -16.15 6.78 1.10
CA LEU A 60 -16.06 5.76 2.14
C LEU A 60 -14.77 5.87 2.98
N ARG A 61 -13.62 6.16 2.37
CA ARG A 61 -12.36 6.40 3.09
C ARG A 61 -12.43 7.64 3.97
N ILE A 62 -13.04 8.73 3.50
CA ILE A 62 -13.23 9.95 4.29
C ILE A 62 -14.09 9.65 5.51
N ARG A 63 -15.22 8.96 5.33
CA ARG A 63 -16.08 8.54 6.46
C ARG A 63 -15.34 7.64 7.46
N ALA A 64 -14.46 6.76 6.96
CA ALA A 64 -13.61 5.93 7.82
C ALA A 64 -12.65 6.76 8.67
N TRP A 65 -12.00 7.77 8.07
CA TRP A 65 -11.12 8.70 8.77
C TRP A 65 -11.88 9.55 9.80
N GLU A 66 -13.07 10.05 9.47
CA GLU A 66 -13.89 10.81 10.43
C GLU A 66 -14.29 9.95 11.64
N ALA A 67 -14.46 8.64 11.45
CA ALA A 67 -14.70 7.71 12.55
C ALA A 67 -13.45 7.50 13.42
N ASP A 68 -12.25 7.43 12.83
CA ASP A 68 -10.98 7.41 13.59
C ASP A 68 -10.85 8.65 14.47
N MET A 69 -11.19 9.83 13.93
CA MET A 69 -11.21 11.09 14.71
C MET A 69 -12.20 11.05 15.88
N LEU A 70 -13.33 10.36 15.72
CA LEU A 70 -14.28 10.13 16.81
C LEU A 70 -13.72 9.15 17.85
N LEU A 71 -13.01 8.10 17.43
CA LEU A 71 -12.32 7.18 18.35
C LEU A 71 -11.26 7.88 19.18
N ARG A 72 -10.44 8.74 18.56
CA ARG A 72 -9.43 9.58 19.28
C ARG A 72 -10.06 10.49 20.33
N LYS A 73 -11.30 10.92 20.12
CA LYS A 73 -12.09 11.71 21.09
C LYS A 73 -12.86 10.84 22.09
N ASN A 74 -12.54 9.55 22.18
CA ASN A 74 -13.21 8.54 23.01
C ASN A 74 -14.73 8.39 22.73
N LYS A 75 -15.19 8.74 21.52
CA LYS A 75 -16.60 8.68 21.10
C LYS A 75 -16.90 7.38 20.34
N ILE A 76 -16.65 6.23 20.98
CA ILE A 76 -16.69 4.90 20.34
C ILE A 76 -18.04 4.59 19.69
N LYS A 77 -19.16 4.77 20.42
CA LYS A 77 -20.51 4.51 19.88
C LYS A 77 -20.85 5.37 18.66
N LYS A 78 -20.36 6.61 18.61
CA LYS A 78 -20.58 7.52 17.47
C LYS A 78 -19.73 7.09 16.26
N ALA A 79 -18.47 6.70 16.49
CA ALA A 79 -17.60 6.16 15.47
C ALA A 79 -18.19 4.89 14.83
N GLU A 80 -18.62 3.94 15.67
CA GLU A 80 -19.21 2.68 15.20
C GLU A 80 -20.50 2.90 14.38
N LYS A 81 -21.40 3.78 14.85
CA LYS A 81 -22.61 4.15 14.09
C LYS A 81 -22.27 4.75 12.73
N LYS A 82 -21.26 5.62 12.67
CA LYS A 82 -20.81 6.25 11.41
C LYS A 82 -20.27 5.22 10.43
N ILE A 83 -19.45 4.29 10.89
CA ILE A 83 -18.92 3.20 10.05
C ILE A 83 -19.99 2.22 9.60
N LYS A 84 -20.92 1.83 10.49
CA LYS A 84 -22.04 0.96 10.10
C LYS A 84 -22.90 1.59 9.00
N ASN A 85 -23.10 2.90 9.03
CA ASN A 85 -23.78 3.60 7.95
C ASN A 85 -22.94 3.60 6.65
N ALA A 86 -21.62 3.82 6.72
CA ALA A 86 -20.75 3.74 5.56
C ALA A 86 -20.73 2.34 4.91
N LEU A 87 -20.77 1.28 5.73
CA LEU A 87 -20.85 -0.11 5.25
C LEU A 87 -22.18 -0.45 4.56
N LYS A 88 -23.25 0.34 4.72
CA LYS A 88 -24.46 0.16 3.90
C LYS A 88 -24.21 0.52 2.44
N ASP A 89 -23.40 1.54 2.20
CA ASP A 89 -23.05 2.01 0.86
C ASP A 89 -21.91 1.17 0.25
N GLY A 90 -21.02 0.62 1.09
CA GLY A 90 -19.92 -0.25 0.67
C GLY A 90 -19.66 -1.40 1.65
N PRO A 91 -20.42 -2.50 1.60
CA PRO A 91 -20.37 -3.57 2.62
C PRO A 91 -19.03 -4.31 2.68
N GLY A 92 -18.32 -4.40 1.56
CA GLY A 92 -17.00 -5.03 1.48
C GLY A 92 -15.83 -4.05 1.53
N HIS A 93 -16.07 -2.75 1.78
CA HIS A 93 -15.01 -1.75 1.67
C HIS A 93 -13.97 -1.93 2.79
N PHE A 94 -12.73 -2.20 2.37
CA PHE A 94 -11.61 -2.57 3.23
C PHE A 94 -11.45 -1.65 4.43
N PHE A 95 -11.24 -0.34 4.22
CA PHE A 95 -10.98 0.61 5.29
C PHE A 95 -12.16 0.76 6.27
N CYS A 96 -13.39 0.58 5.79
CA CYS A 96 -14.56 0.67 6.66
C CYS A 96 -14.68 -0.56 7.57
N LEU A 97 -14.43 -1.75 7.04
CA LEU A 97 -14.38 -2.98 7.83
C LEU A 97 -13.25 -2.92 8.86
N ALA A 98 -12.08 -2.46 8.42
CA ALA A 98 -10.90 -2.36 9.26
C ALA A 98 -11.10 -1.34 10.40
N MET A 99 -11.73 -0.19 10.11
CA MET A 99 -12.13 0.78 11.12
C MET A 99 -13.23 0.25 12.06
N LEU A 100 -14.16 -0.59 11.57
CA LEU A 100 -15.15 -1.25 12.42
C LEU A 100 -14.48 -2.20 13.42
N ALA A 101 -13.50 -2.99 12.97
CA ALA A 101 -12.71 -3.85 13.84
C ALA A 101 -11.99 -3.02 14.93
N LYS A 102 -11.38 -1.89 14.55
CA LYS A 102 -10.78 -0.94 15.51
C LYS A 102 -11.79 -0.42 16.54
N CYS A 103 -13.00 -0.05 16.11
CA CYS A 103 -14.06 0.38 17.02
C CYS A 103 -14.45 -0.73 18.00
N ARG A 104 -14.55 -1.98 17.54
CA ARG A 104 -14.89 -3.13 18.40
C ARG A 104 -13.80 -3.44 19.43
N MET A 105 -12.54 -3.37 19.03
CA MET A 105 -11.43 -3.49 19.97
C MET A 105 -11.43 -2.39 21.03
N ALA A 106 -11.67 -1.14 20.63
CA ALA A 106 -11.79 -0.01 21.56
C ALA A 106 -12.98 -0.18 22.52
N ALA A 107 -14.04 -0.87 22.11
CA ALA A 107 -15.20 -1.20 22.94
C ALA A 107 -14.98 -2.44 23.85
N GLY A 108 -13.84 -3.13 23.74
CA GLY A 108 -13.56 -4.38 24.47
C GLY A 108 -14.14 -5.65 23.83
N ASP A 109 -14.80 -5.55 22.68
CA ASP A 109 -15.39 -6.66 21.93
C ASP A 109 -14.37 -7.32 20.99
N ARG A 110 -13.45 -8.11 21.57
CA ARG A 110 -12.37 -8.79 20.83
C ARG A 110 -12.90 -9.86 19.87
N ASP A 111 -13.95 -10.57 20.26
CA ASP A 111 -14.56 -11.61 19.43
C ASP A 111 -15.23 -11.01 18.19
N GLY A 112 -15.94 -9.90 18.35
CA GLY A 112 -16.52 -9.13 17.26
C GLY A 112 -15.46 -8.58 16.31
N ALA A 113 -14.35 -8.04 16.84
CA ALA A 113 -13.24 -7.58 16.02
C ALA A 113 -12.61 -8.73 15.19
N THR A 114 -12.38 -9.88 15.81
CA THR A 114 -11.79 -11.06 15.17
C THR A 114 -12.64 -11.55 13.99
N LYS A 115 -13.97 -11.60 14.16
CA LYS A 115 -14.90 -11.97 13.09
C LYS A 115 -14.80 -11.04 11.88
N ILE A 116 -14.70 -9.73 12.12
CA ILE A 116 -14.55 -8.74 11.05
C ILE A 116 -13.22 -8.93 10.32
N ILE A 117 -12.15 -9.27 11.03
CA ILE A 117 -10.82 -9.47 10.44
C ILE A 117 -10.77 -10.73 9.59
N MET A 118 -11.44 -11.81 10.03
CA MET A 118 -11.65 -13.00 9.20
C MET A 118 -12.43 -12.66 7.92
N GLU A 119 -13.45 -11.80 8.02
CA GLU A 119 -14.22 -11.34 6.87
C GLU A 119 -13.38 -10.48 5.91
N ILE A 120 -12.52 -9.59 6.42
CA ILE A 120 -11.57 -8.82 5.60
C ILE A 120 -10.65 -9.76 4.83
N LYS A 121 -10.11 -10.79 5.50
CA LYS A 121 -9.23 -11.79 4.87
C LYS A 121 -9.94 -12.56 3.75
N ARG A 122 -11.24 -12.83 3.92
CA ARG A 122 -12.06 -13.50 2.90
C ARG A 122 -12.30 -12.62 1.68
N LEU A 123 -12.56 -11.33 1.89
CA LEU A 123 -12.90 -10.37 0.84
C LEU A 123 -11.68 -9.78 0.11
N HIS A 124 -10.54 -9.67 0.81
CA HIS A 124 -9.31 -9.05 0.32
C HIS A 124 -8.11 -10.00 0.53
N PRO A 125 -8.06 -11.14 -0.20
CA PRO A 125 -7.01 -12.15 -0.02
C PRO A 125 -5.62 -11.68 -0.47
N ASP A 126 -5.57 -10.61 -1.26
CA ASP A 126 -4.36 -9.95 -1.75
C ASP A 126 -3.70 -9.06 -0.69
N LYS A 127 -4.42 -8.70 0.37
CA LYS A 127 -3.92 -7.82 1.43
C LYS A 127 -3.45 -8.64 2.63
N ASP A 128 -2.19 -8.45 3.04
CA ASP A 128 -1.65 -9.12 4.21
C ASP A 128 -2.34 -8.59 5.47
N VAL A 129 -2.91 -9.51 6.27
CA VAL A 129 -3.56 -9.22 7.55
C VAL A 129 -2.68 -8.36 8.43
N GLN A 130 -1.37 -8.60 8.47
CA GLN A 130 -0.44 -7.82 9.30
C GLN A 130 -0.27 -6.38 8.78
N GLU A 131 -0.31 -6.17 7.47
CA GLU A 131 -0.36 -4.83 6.86
C GLU A 131 -1.69 -4.13 7.18
N VAL A 132 -2.81 -4.88 7.19
CA VAL A 132 -4.12 -4.37 7.66
C VAL A 132 -4.04 -3.92 9.12
N TRP A 133 -3.45 -4.71 10.00
CA TRP A 133 -3.35 -4.40 11.43
C TRP A 133 -2.48 -3.18 11.70
N GLU A 134 -1.33 -3.06 11.04
CA GLU A 134 -0.42 -1.90 11.16
C GLU A 134 -1.03 -0.62 10.54
N GLU A 135 -1.73 -0.73 9.41
CA GLU A 135 -2.43 0.39 8.75
C GLU A 135 -3.64 0.88 9.59
N VAL A 136 -4.34 -0.04 10.27
CA VAL A 136 -5.52 0.26 11.10
C VAL A 136 -5.16 0.83 12.46
N LEU A 137 -4.16 0.27 13.12
CA LEU A 137 -3.78 0.70 14.46
C LEU A 137 -2.94 1.99 14.42
N GLY A 138 -2.21 2.23 13.34
CA GLY A 138 -1.24 3.32 13.28
C GLY A 138 -0.08 3.06 14.24
N ARG A 139 1.08 3.63 13.94
CA ARG A 139 2.23 3.61 14.85
C ARG A 139 1.77 3.95 16.26
N VAL A 140 1.94 3.01 17.19
CA VAL A 140 2.12 3.36 18.59
C VAL A 140 3.49 4.04 18.60
N ASP A 141 3.51 5.38 18.58
CA ASP A 141 4.70 6.10 18.97
C ASP A 141 4.89 5.84 20.47
N SER A 142 5.54 4.73 20.79
CA SER A 142 6.08 4.47 22.12
C SER A 142 7.34 5.31 22.28
N GLU A 143 7.16 6.48 22.88
CA GLU A 143 8.20 7.09 23.70
C GLU A 143 8.55 6.09 24.81
N ASP A 144 9.77 5.55 24.77
CA ASP A 144 10.64 5.33 25.93
C ASP A 144 11.83 4.44 25.53
N GLY A 145 13.03 5.03 25.60
CA GLY A 145 14.28 4.35 25.36
C GLY A 145 14.70 3.51 26.57
N THR A 146 15.46 2.44 26.33
CA THR A 146 16.57 2.01 27.20
C THR A 146 17.55 1.15 26.38
N SER A 147 18.81 1.55 26.47
CA SER A 147 20.02 0.98 25.86
C SER A 147 20.72 -0.05 26.76
N GLY A 148 21.48 -0.98 26.18
CA GLY A 148 22.64 -1.65 26.81
C GLY A 148 22.99 -3.00 26.16
N SER A 149 24.03 -3.15 25.32
CA SER A 149 25.49 -3.37 25.59
C SER A 149 25.77 -4.73 26.28
N LYS A 150 26.67 -5.66 25.93
CA LYS A 150 27.97 -5.79 25.20
C LYS A 150 28.07 -7.30 24.73
N THR A 151 28.97 -7.84 23.87
CA THR A 151 30.45 -7.95 23.90
C THR A 151 30.99 -8.63 22.61
N SER A 152 32.31 -8.51 22.45
CA SER A 152 33.25 -8.90 21.37
C SER A 152 33.28 -10.35 20.84
N ALA A 153 33.94 -10.46 19.66
CA ALA A 153 34.74 -11.57 19.12
C ALA A 153 34.15 -12.43 17.98
N ASN A 154 34.55 -12.08 16.76
CA ASN A 154 35.12 -12.92 15.69
C ASN A 154 34.62 -14.37 15.56
N GLU A 155 33.83 -14.65 14.52
CA GLU A 155 34.12 -15.74 13.57
C GLU A 155 33.14 -15.74 12.38
N SER A 156 33.75 -15.82 11.19
CA SER A 156 33.10 -16.03 9.90
C SER A 156 32.10 -17.18 9.94
N SER A 157 31.00 -17.01 9.21
CA SER A 157 29.92 -17.99 9.03
C SER A 157 28.96 -18.14 10.22
N ARG A 158 27.97 -17.23 10.27
CA ARG A 158 26.59 -17.46 10.71
C ARG A 158 25.79 -16.17 10.59
N GLY A 159 24.52 -16.29 10.20
CA GLY A 159 23.52 -15.40 10.79
C GLY A 159 22.61 -14.64 9.83
N SER A 160 21.44 -15.25 9.65
CA SER A 160 20.15 -14.56 9.66
C SER A 160 19.66 -13.97 8.34
N HIS A 161 18.57 -14.57 7.89
CA HIS A 161 17.74 -14.19 6.77
C HIS A 161 17.03 -12.83 6.98
N LYS A 162 17.79 -11.75 7.15
CA LYS A 162 17.34 -10.43 6.71
C LYS A 162 17.77 -10.29 5.26
N ARG A 163 16.77 -10.34 4.38
CA ARG A 163 16.87 -10.39 2.92
C ARG A 163 18.01 -9.48 2.43
N ASP A 164 19.12 -10.07 1.98
CA ASP A 164 20.24 -9.33 1.38
C ASP A 164 19.72 -8.55 0.14
N HIS A 165 19.37 -7.27 0.29
CA HIS A 165 18.83 -6.44 -0.79
C HIS A 165 19.80 -6.37 -1.99
N TYR A 166 21.11 -6.45 -1.72
CA TYR A 166 22.16 -6.56 -2.74
C TYR A 166 22.04 -7.82 -3.59
N LYS A 167 21.77 -8.97 -2.95
CA LYS A 167 21.56 -10.25 -3.67
C LYS A 167 20.26 -10.23 -4.47
N VAL A 168 19.21 -9.61 -3.94
CA VAL A 168 17.91 -9.47 -4.65
C VAL A 168 18.06 -8.66 -5.93
N LEU A 169 18.83 -7.57 -5.89
CA LEU A 169 19.12 -6.73 -7.06
C LEU A 169 20.25 -7.28 -7.94
N GLY A 170 20.96 -8.33 -7.50
CA GLY A 170 22.10 -8.90 -8.22
C GLY A 170 23.25 -7.91 -8.39
N VAL A 171 23.49 -7.06 -7.39
CA VAL A 171 24.51 -6.00 -7.39
C VAL A 171 25.50 -6.21 -6.25
N SER A 172 26.76 -5.81 -6.48
CA SER A 172 27.77 -5.80 -5.43
C SER A 172 27.41 -4.79 -4.33
N ARG A 173 27.87 -5.02 -3.09
CA ARG A 173 27.80 -4.04 -2.00
C ARG A 173 28.57 -2.75 -2.32
N THR A 174 29.54 -2.81 -3.24
CA THR A 174 30.29 -1.66 -3.75
C THR A 174 29.65 -0.98 -4.95
N ALA A 175 28.51 -1.47 -5.44
CA ALA A 175 27.86 -0.93 -6.64
C ALA A 175 27.49 0.55 -6.47
N SER A 176 27.73 1.32 -7.52
CA SER A 176 27.36 2.73 -7.60
C SER A 176 25.83 2.89 -7.69
N GLN A 177 25.32 4.06 -7.31
CA GLN A 177 23.88 4.33 -7.43
C GLN A 177 23.37 4.24 -8.87
N LYS A 178 24.23 4.56 -9.84
CA LYS A 178 23.92 4.44 -11.27
C LYS A 178 23.71 2.98 -11.68
N GLU A 179 24.55 2.07 -11.20
CA GLU A 179 24.43 0.63 -11.46
C GLU A 179 23.20 0.02 -10.79
N ILE A 180 22.91 0.40 -9.55
CA ILE A 180 21.70 -0.04 -8.81
C ILE A 180 20.44 0.35 -9.60
N LYS A 181 20.37 1.59 -10.06
CA LYS A 181 19.24 2.10 -10.87
C LYS A 181 19.13 1.41 -12.23
N GLN A 182 20.26 1.11 -12.87
CA GLN A 182 20.28 0.40 -14.15
C GLN A 182 19.79 -1.04 -14.00
N LYS A 183 20.26 -1.77 -12.98
CA LYS A 183 19.83 -3.15 -12.70
C LYS A 183 18.36 -3.21 -12.29
N TYR A 184 17.91 -2.26 -11.46
CA TYR A 184 16.49 -2.13 -11.12
C TYR A 184 15.62 -1.99 -12.37
N ARG A 185 15.95 -1.06 -13.29
CA ARG A 185 15.21 -0.88 -14.55
C ARG A 185 15.18 -2.15 -15.40
N ALA A 186 16.31 -2.85 -15.51
CA ALA A 186 16.39 -4.11 -16.26
C ALA A 186 15.50 -5.21 -15.65
N MET A 187 15.44 -5.31 -14.32
CA MET A 187 14.60 -6.29 -13.63
C MET A 187 13.11 -5.96 -13.73
N ILE A 188 12.73 -4.68 -13.59
CA ILE A 188 11.33 -4.23 -13.75
C ILE A 188 10.83 -4.56 -15.16
N LEU A 189 11.64 -4.35 -16.21
CA LEU A 189 11.28 -4.70 -17.58
C LEU A 189 11.14 -6.22 -17.80
N ARG A 190 11.88 -7.03 -17.05
CA ARG A 190 11.88 -8.50 -17.15
C ARG A 190 10.73 -9.16 -16.38
N PHE A 191 10.32 -8.54 -15.27
CA PHE A 191 9.23 -9.01 -14.40
C PHE A 191 7.99 -8.11 -14.49
N HIS A 192 7.89 -7.28 -15.53
CA HIS A 192 6.71 -6.45 -15.74
C HIS A 192 5.51 -7.35 -16.02
N PRO A 193 4.34 -7.12 -15.39
CA PRO A 193 3.16 -7.98 -15.58
C PRO A 193 2.67 -8.02 -17.03
N ASP A 194 2.95 -6.99 -17.82
CA ASP A 194 2.64 -6.93 -19.27
C ASP A 194 3.49 -7.87 -20.14
N ARG A 195 4.62 -8.38 -19.62
CA ARG A 195 5.56 -9.26 -20.36
C ARG A 195 5.74 -10.62 -19.71
N ASN A 196 5.17 -10.82 -18.51
CA ASN A 196 5.35 -12.04 -17.73
C ASN A 196 4.11 -12.32 -16.89
N ASP A 197 3.30 -13.29 -17.35
CA ASP A 197 2.06 -13.73 -16.70
C ASP A 197 2.28 -14.71 -15.54
N SER A 198 3.53 -14.93 -15.11
CA SER A 198 3.81 -15.84 -14.01
C SER A 198 3.31 -15.27 -12.67
N PRO A 199 2.59 -16.06 -11.84
CA PRO A 199 2.11 -15.62 -10.53
C PRO A 199 3.25 -15.29 -9.55
N ASP A 200 4.47 -15.78 -9.81
CA ASP A 200 5.64 -15.46 -9.00
C ASP A 200 6.37 -14.18 -9.43
N ALA A 201 6.10 -13.68 -10.65
CA ALA A 201 6.67 -12.42 -11.13
C ALA A 201 6.27 -11.25 -10.21
N ALA A 202 5.02 -11.22 -9.75
CA ALA A 202 4.53 -10.21 -8.80
C ALA A 202 5.30 -10.25 -7.45
N LYS A 203 5.53 -11.44 -6.88
CA LYS A 203 6.27 -11.60 -5.62
C LYS A 203 7.73 -11.18 -5.77
N ILE A 204 8.36 -11.52 -6.89
CA ILE A 204 9.74 -11.13 -7.20
C ILE A 204 9.83 -9.61 -7.39
N LEU A 205 8.87 -9.00 -8.08
CA LEU A 205 8.79 -7.55 -8.29
C LEU A 205 8.69 -6.77 -6.98
N ILE A 206 7.88 -7.25 -6.03
CA ILE A 206 7.75 -6.66 -4.70
C ILE A 206 9.12 -6.66 -3.99
N ARG A 207 9.84 -7.78 -4.02
CA ARG A 207 11.17 -7.91 -3.41
C ARG A 207 12.21 -6.98 -4.05
N ILE A 208 12.20 -6.86 -5.38
CA ILE A 208 13.10 -5.95 -6.12
C ILE A 208 12.83 -4.49 -5.76
N THR A 209 11.54 -4.13 -5.64
CA THR A 209 11.11 -2.76 -5.31
C THR A 209 11.49 -2.40 -3.87
N GLU A 210 11.31 -3.33 -2.93
CA GLU A 210 11.74 -3.19 -1.54
C GLU A 210 13.25 -2.98 -1.45
N ALA A 211 14.04 -3.81 -2.15
CA ALA A 211 15.49 -3.69 -2.20
C ALA A 211 15.95 -2.35 -2.80
N TYR A 212 15.33 -1.89 -3.88
CA TYR A 212 15.66 -0.61 -4.50
C TYR A 212 15.31 0.57 -3.59
N LYS A 213 14.18 0.51 -2.86
CA LYS A 213 13.78 1.57 -1.93
C LYS A 213 14.83 1.81 -0.85
N VAL A 214 15.44 0.75 -0.33
CA VAL A 214 16.49 0.83 0.69
C VAL A 214 17.83 1.28 0.08
N LEU A 215 18.20 0.76 -1.09
CA LEU A 215 19.53 1.00 -1.67
C LEU A 215 19.64 2.30 -2.49
N SER A 216 18.53 2.84 -3.01
CA SER A 216 18.51 3.98 -3.93
C SER A 216 18.88 5.31 -3.28
N ASP A 217 18.55 5.48 -2.00
CA ASP A 217 18.91 6.66 -1.21
C ASP A 217 20.22 6.40 -0.43
N PRO A 218 21.26 7.26 -0.57
CA PRO A 218 22.50 7.11 0.17
C PRO A 218 22.33 7.08 1.69
N VAL A 219 21.36 7.81 2.23
CA VAL A 219 21.11 7.85 3.69
C VAL A 219 20.51 6.53 4.16
N SER A 220 19.48 6.06 3.45
CA SER A 220 18.83 4.76 3.70
C SER A 220 19.79 3.58 3.51
N ARG A 221 20.65 3.62 2.49
CA ARG A 221 21.69 2.62 2.26
C ARG A 221 22.71 2.57 3.39
N ARG A 222 23.21 3.72 3.84
CA ARG A 222 24.12 3.79 4.99
C ARG A 222 23.46 3.34 6.29
N ALA A 223 22.17 3.58 6.47
CA ALA A 223 21.43 3.05 7.62
C ALA A 223 21.32 1.52 7.53
N PHE A 224 21.05 0.98 6.35
CA PHE A 224 21.01 -0.45 6.09
C PHE A 224 22.38 -1.12 6.32
N ASP A 225 23.44 -0.56 5.74
CA ASP A 225 24.83 -1.05 5.87
C ASP A 225 25.38 -0.93 7.30
N ARG A 226 24.80 -0.05 8.14
CA ARG A 226 25.12 0.03 9.58
C ARG A 226 24.33 -0.97 10.42
N SER A 227 23.18 -1.42 9.91
CA SER A 227 22.25 -2.31 10.62
C SER A 227 22.46 -3.80 10.32
N ASN A 228 23.35 -4.14 9.39
CA ASN A 228 23.51 -5.48 8.82
C ASN A 228 24.96 -5.70 8.36
#